data_AF-F3FWK7-F1
#
_entry.id   AF-F3FWK7-F1
#
_cell.length_a   1.000
_cell.length_b   1.000
_cell.length_c   1.000
_cell.angle_alpha   90.00
_cell.angle_beta   90.00
_cell.angle_gamma   90.00
#
_symmetry.space_group_name_H-M   'P 1'
#
loop_
_entity.id
_entity.type
_entity.pdbx_description
1 polymer ?
#
loop_
_entity_poly.entity_id
_entity_poly.type
_entity_poly.pdbx_seq_one_letter_code
_entity_poly.pdbx_strand_id
1 'polypeptide(L)'
;AAGIVKGPVFRRLDRWGNLAEKAIQPHSLIPVLRRIFKEAGLPEELYSTHSMRRGFATWASANGWDIKGLMSYVGWKDMKSALRYV
;
A
#
# COMPACT_ATOMS: atom_id res chain seq x y z
N ALA A 1 -9.00 -17.68 7.36
CA ALA A 1 -8.27 -17.18 6.17
C ALA A 1 -9.08 -17.49 4.91
N ALA A 2 -8.96 -16.71 3.83
CA ALA A 2 -9.84 -16.77 2.65
C ALA A 2 -9.68 -18.02 1.72
N GLY A 3 -8.97 -19.07 2.13
CA GLY A 3 -8.83 -20.32 1.36
C GLY A 3 -8.06 -20.22 0.03
N ILE A 4 -7.37 -19.10 -0.23
CA ILE A 4 -6.63 -18.89 -1.48
C ILE A 4 -5.31 -19.69 -1.42
N VAL A 5 -5.21 -20.73 -2.25
CA VAL A 5 -4.01 -21.58 -2.37
C VAL A 5 -3.17 -21.29 -3.61
N LYS A 6 -3.74 -20.61 -4.60
CA LYS A 6 -3.06 -20.18 -5.84
C LYS A 6 -3.74 -18.96 -6.45
N GLY A 7 -3.00 -18.22 -7.27
CA GLY A 7 -3.48 -17.02 -7.95
C GLY A 7 -3.35 -15.74 -7.11
N PRO A 8 -3.80 -14.60 -7.65
CA PRO A 8 -3.64 -13.30 -7.00
C PRO A 8 -4.59 -13.14 -5.81
N VAL A 9 -4.08 -12.57 -4.71
CA VAL A 9 -4.87 -12.27 -3.51
C VAL A 9 -5.94 -11.20 -3.80
N PHE A 10 -5.56 -10.14 -4.53
CA PHE A 10 -6.46 -9.08 -4.96
C PHE A 10 -6.89 -9.30 -6.41
N ARG A 11 -8.12 -9.78 -6.59
CA ARG A 11 -8.72 -10.08 -7.89
C ARG A 11 -9.60 -8.93 -8.37
N ARG A 12 -9.66 -8.73 -9.69
CA ARG A 12 -10.59 -7.76 -10.27
C ARG A 12 -12.03 -8.20 -10.01
N LEU A 13 -12.86 -7.25 -9.62
CA LEU A 13 -14.32 -7.37 -9.58
C LEU A 13 -14.89 -6.59 -10.76
N ASP A 14 -15.76 -7.22 -11.54
CA ASP A 14 -16.51 -6.51 -12.58
C ASP A 14 -17.75 -5.79 -12.00
N ARG A 15 -18.44 -5.03 -12.85
CA ARG A 15 -19.63 -4.25 -12.47
C ARG A 15 -20.85 -5.10 -12.06
N TRP A 16 -20.81 -6.40 -12.27
CA TRP A 16 -21.87 -7.35 -11.91
C TRP A 16 -21.51 -8.17 -10.67
N GLY A 17 -20.34 -7.93 -10.08
CA GLY A 17 -19.87 -8.62 -8.88
C GLY A 17 -19.10 -9.91 -9.16
N ASN A 18 -18.74 -10.22 -10.41
CA ASN A 18 -17.96 -11.41 -10.71
C ASN A 18 -16.48 -11.16 -10.43
N LEU A 19 -15.83 -12.14 -9.80
CA LEU A 19 -14.39 -12.18 -9.58
C LEU A 19 -13.68 -12.71 -10.83
N ALA A 20 -12.67 -11.98 -11.30
CA ALA A 20 -11.80 -12.45 -12.36
C ALA A 20 -10.65 -13.31 -11.81
N GLU A 21 -10.15 -14.25 -12.61
CA GLU A 21 -8.92 -15.01 -12.31
C GLU A 21 -7.65 -14.12 -12.27
N LYS A 22 -7.72 -12.92 -12.87
CA LYS A 22 -6.60 -11.97 -12.96
C LYS A 22 -6.58 -11.01 -11.78
N ALA A 23 -5.38 -10.54 -11.46
CA ALA A 23 -5.15 -9.53 -10.44
C ALA A 23 -5.86 -8.21 -10.79
N ILE A 24 -6.11 -7.38 -9.77
CA ILE A 24 -6.47 -5.97 -9.98
C ILE A 24 -5.37 -5.26 -10.78
N GLN A 25 -5.75 -4.21 -11.51
CA GLN A 25 -4.78 -3.33 -12.13
C GLN A 25 -4.12 -2.45 -11.04
N PRO A 26 -2.78 -2.30 -11.01
CA PRO A 26 -2.10 -1.52 -9.98
C PRO A 26 -2.61 -0.07 -9.86
N HIS A 27 -2.96 0.55 -10.99
CA HIS A 27 -3.48 1.93 -11.03
C HIS A 27 -4.90 2.05 -10.43
N SER A 28 -5.65 0.96 -10.30
CA SER A 28 -6.96 0.95 -9.65
C SER A 28 -6.88 1.11 -8.13
N LEU A 29 -5.71 0.91 -7.52
CA LEU A 29 -5.55 0.99 -6.06
C LEU A 29 -5.72 2.42 -5.52
N ILE A 30 -5.23 3.44 -6.23
CA ILE A 30 -5.34 4.83 -5.78
C ILE A 30 -6.82 5.28 -5.70
N PRO A 31 -7.66 5.11 -6.74
CA PRO A 31 -9.09 5.41 -6.64
C PRO A 31 -9.80 4.69 -5.50
N VAL A 32 -9.48 3.42 -5.26
CA VAL A 32 -10.05 2.63 -4.14
C VAL A 32 -9.68 3.23 -2.80
N LEU A 33 -8.39 3.53 -2.57
CA LEU A 33 -7.93 4.14 -1.32
C LEU A 33 -8.54 5.52 -1.11
N ARG A 34 -8.62 6.33 -2.16
CA ARG A 34 -9.23 7.67 -2.07
C ARG A 34 -10.69 7.61 -1.67
N ARG A 35 -11.44 6.67 -2.23
CA ARG A 35 -12.83 6.44 -1.82
C ARG A 35 -12.92 6.08 -0.33
N ILE A 36 -12.06 5.16 0.15
CA ILE A 36 -12.03 4.76 1.56
C ILE A 36 -11.70 5.96 2.46
N PHE A 37 -10.71 6.78 2.09
CA PHE A 37 -10.32 7.97 2.85
C PHE A 37 -11.45 9.01 2.90
N LYS A 38 -12.12 9.25 1.78
CA LYS A 38 -13.28 10.12 1.72
C LYS A 38 -14.41 9.64 2.64
N GLU A 39 -14.72 8.34 2.59
CA GLU A 39 -15.71 7.70 3.46
C GLU A 39 -15.32 7.79 4.95
N ALA A 40 -14.01 7.86 5.25
CA ALA A 40 -13.47 8.08 6.58
C ALA A 40 -13.33 9.58 6.99
N GLY A 41 -13.75 10.53 6.14
CA GLY A 41 -13.64 11.96 6.43
C GLY A 41 -12.22 12.54 6.32
N LEU A 42 -11.32 11.86 5.62
CA LEU A 42 -9.94 12.31 5.38
C LEU A 42 -9.84 13.04 4.02
N PRO A 43 -8.94 14.03 3.87
CA PRO A 43 -8.70 14.75 2.61
C PRO A 43 -8.01 13.83 1.59
N GLU A 44 -8.79 13.07 0.83
CA GLU A 44 -8.32 11.95 0.03
C GLU A 44 -7.33 12.35 -1.08
N GLU A 45 -7.46 13.56 -1.60
CA GLU A 45 -6.64 14.12 -2.67
C GLU A 45 -5.16 14.24 -2.29
N LEU A 46 -4.88 14.42 -0.99
CA LEU A 46 -3.53 14.52 -0.45
C LEU A 46 -2.82 13.16 -0.39
N TYR A 47 -3.55 12.06 -0.51
CA TYR A 47 -3.02 10.71 -0.32
C TYR A 47 -2.86 9.94 -1.62
N SER A 48 -1.85 9.07 -1.63
CA SER A 48 -1.49 8.13 -2.69
C SER A 48 -0.94 6.84 -2.09
N THR A 49 -0.71 5.83 -2.92
CA THR A 49 0.00 4.61 -2.48
C THR A 49 1.41 4.93 -1.97
N HIS A 50 2.07 5.94 -2.54
CA HIS A 50 3.39 6.37 -2.09
C HIS A 50 3.36 7.07 -0.73
N SER A 51 2.33 7.89 -0.44
CA SER A 51 2.19 8.52 0.88
C SER A 51 1.98 7.46 1.96
N MET A 52 1.28 6.36 1.67
CA MET A 52 1.10 5.25 2.61
C MET A 52 2.44 4.57 2.94
N ARG A 53 3.25 4.26 1.91
CA ARG A 53 4.57 3.66 2.11
C ARG A 53 5.49 4.57 2.93
N ARG A 54 5.45 5.87 2.66
CA ARG A 54 6.19 6.88 3.44
C ARG A 54 5.70 6.98 4.88
N GLY A 55 4.39 7.07 5.10
CA GLY A 55 3.80 7.15 6.43
C GLY A 55 4.15 5.95 7.29
N PHE A 56 4.14 4.74 6.73
CA PHE A 56 4.62 3.56 7.41
C PHE A 56 6.10 3.67 7.81
N ALA A 57 6.97 4.12 6.91
CA ALA A 57 8.39 4.27 7.21
C ALA A 57 8.66 5.28 8.35
N THR A 58 7.97 6.43 8.32
CA THR A 58 8.04 7.43 9.39
C THR A 58 7.52 6.88 10.72
N TRP A 59 6.40 6.16 10.71
CA TRP A 59 5.87 5.49 11.91
C TRP A 59 6.86 4.45 12.45
N ALA A 60 7.44 3.60 11.60
CA ALA A 60 8.38 2.57 12.02
C ALA A 60 9.67 3.17 12.61
N SER A 61 10.20 4.24 12.00
CA SER A 61 11.33 5.02 12.54
C SER A 61 11.02 5.53 13.94
N ALA A 62 9.85 6.18 14.11
CA ALA A 62 9.39 6.69 15.40
C ALA A 62 9.16 5.59 16.45
N ASN A 63 8.98 4.34 16.02
CA ASN A 63 8.85 3.15 16.88
C ASN A 63 10.17 2.37 17.03
N GLY A 64 11.32 3.00 16.73
CA GLY A 64 12.65 2.46 17.03
C GLY A 64 13.13 1.37 16.08
N TRP A 65 12.53 1.21 14.90
CA TRP A 65 13.04 0.30 13.89
C TRP A 65 14.39 0.79 13.39
N ASP A 66 15.37 -0.11 13.32
CA ASP A 66 16.66 0.23 12.72
C ASP A 66 16.54 0.41 11.19
N ILE A 67 17.40 1.25 10.64
CA ILE A 67 17.33 1.59 9.21
C ILE A 67 17.53 0.39 8.29
N LYS A 68 18.33 -0.62 8.68
CA LYS A 68 18.58 -1.81 7.83
C LYS A 68 17.34 -2.70 7.82
N GLY A 69 16.71 -2.90 8.98
CA GLY A 69 15.44 -3.60 9.12
C GLY A 69 14.33 -2.92 8.30
N LEU A 70 14.23 -1.60 8.39
CA LEU A 70 13.25 -0.83 7.64
C LEU A 70 13.50 -0.89 6.13
N MET A 71 14.75 -0.75 5.69
CA MET A 71 15.11 -0.89 4.26
C MET A 71 14.79 -2.28 3.72
N SER A 72 15.03 -3.35 4.49
CA SER A 72 14.69 -4.72 4.11
C SER A 72 13.17 -4.89 3.98
N TYR A 73 12.40 -4.45 4.98
CA TYR A 73 10.95 -4.59 5.01
C TYR A 73 10.26 -3.77 3.91
N VAL A 74 10.63 -2.50 3.78
CA VAL A 74 10.04 -1.58 2.80
C VAL A 74 10.58 -1.87 1.39
N GLY A 75 11.73 -2.53 1.26
CA GLY A 75 12.36 -2.84 -0.02
C GLY A 75 13.12 -1.66 -0.64
N TRP A 76 13.73 -0.82 0.19
CA TRP A 76 14.64 0.24 -0.27
C TRP A 76 16.03 -0.33 -0.53
N LYS A 77 16.54 -0.11 -1.75
CA LYS A 77 17.88 -0.53 -2.15
C LYS A 77 18.95 0.54 -1.89
N ASP A 78 18.55 1.81 -1.88
CA ASP A 78 19.43 2.96 -1.70
C ASP A 78 19.23 3.59 -0.31
N MET A 79 20.31 3.63 0.47
CA MET A 79 20.31 4.19 1.83
C MET A 79 20.07 5.71 1.80
N LYS A 80 20.55 6.42 0.78
CA LYS A 80 20.36 7.87 0.69
C LYS A 80 18.88 8.22 0.52
N SER A 81 18.16 7.44 -0.27
CA SER A 81 16.70 7.57 -0.43
C SER A 81 15.95 7.23 0.86
N ALA A 82 16.40 6.22 1.61
CA ALA A 82 15.80 5.83 2.89
C ALA A 82 15.93 6.95 3.94
N LEU A 83 17.13 7.54 4.06
CA LEU A 83 17.43 8.62 5.03
C LEU A 83 16.59 9.88 4.86
N ARG A 84 15.86 10.04 3.75
CA ARG A 84 14.91 11.15 3.57
C ARG A 84 13.60 10.99 4.36
N TYR A 85 13.36 9.81 4.92
CA TYR A 85 12.06 9.42 5.48
C TYR A 85 12.13 8.85 6.90
N VAL A 86 13.33 8.55 7.40
CA VAL A 86 13.60 8.12 8.78
C VAL A 86 13.95 9.30 9.66
#